data_AF-A0A2K3LUU2-F1
#
_entry.id   AF-A0A2K3LUU2-F1
#
_cell.length_a   1.000
_cell.length_b   1.000
_cell.length_c   1.000
_cell.angle_alpha   90.00
_cell.angle_beta   90.00
_cell.angle_gamma   90.00
#
_symmetry.space_group_name_H-M   'P 1'
#
loop_
_entity.id
_entity.type
_entity.pdbx_description
1 polymer ?
#
loop_
_entity_poly.entity_id
_entity_poly.type
_entity_poly.pdbx_seq_one_letter_code
_entity_poly.pdbx_strand_id
1 'polypeptide(L)'
;PIHIKNAAVSAINSDFNQYRHVQGICQHLAKMVKEMHGLDIDPLTDVAISCGQTEAFAASIFATIDPGDEVILFDPSYETYQGCVTMAGGVPIHVPLDPPLWSLDPSKLLRSITERTKAIILNSIPKGQLLICLAILGRSLVSHCCFYLV
;
A
#
# COMPACT_ATOMS: atom_id res chain seq x y z
N PRO A 1 -3.00 23.16 -0.56
CA PRO A 1 -2.50 24.35 0.19
C PRO A 1 -1.81 25.36 -0.74
N ILE A 2 -1.79 26.66 -0.40
CA ILE A 2 -1.20 27.71 -1.28
C ILE A 2 0.31 27.52 -1.50
N HIS A 3 1.05 27.16 -0.46
CA HIS A 3 2.51 26.97 -0.55
C HIS A 3 2.89 25.84 -1.51
N ILE A 4 2.08 24.77 -1.61
CA ILE A 4 2.29 23.67 -2.57
C ILE A 4 2.06 24.14 -4.01
N LYS A 5 1.02 24.94 -4.25
CA LYS A 5 0.76 25.52 -5.58
C LYS A 5 1.91 26.42 -6.02
N ASN A 6 2.41 27.25 -5.12
CA ASN A 6 3.55 28.13 -5.40
C ASN A 6 4.84 27.36 -5.68
N ALA A 7 5.09 26.25 -4.97
CA ALA A 7 6.22 25.38 -5.23
C ALA A 7 6.16 24.76 -6.64
N ALA A 8 4.98 24.31 -7.06
CA ALA A 8 4.77 23.80 -8.42
C ALA A 8 5.03 24.88 -9.50
N VAL A 9 4.50 26.10 -9.29
CA VAL A 9 4.76 27.23 -10.19
C VAL A 9 6.25 27.56 -10.29
N SER A 10 6.95 27.58 -9.15
CA SER A 10 8.39 27.83 -9.10
C SER A 10 9.19 26.77 -9.85
N ALA A 11 8.83 25.48 -9.70
CA ALA A 11 9.47 24.38 -10.41
C ALA A 11 9.30 24.50 -11.93
N ILE A 12 8.12 24.91 -12.40
CA ILE A 12 7.86 25.16 -13.82
C ILE A 12 8.72 26.33 -14.32
N ASN A 13 8.72 27.46 -13.61
CA ASN A 13 9.49 28.66 -14.00
C ASN A 13 11.00 28.46 -13.96
N SER A 14 11.48 27.44 -13.24
CA SER A 14 12.91 27.10 -13.12
C SER A 14 13.32 25.93 -14.04
N ASP A 15 12.48 25.58 -15.02
CA ASP A 15 12.70 24.48 -15.98
C ASP A 15 13.01 23.13 -15.32
N PHE A 16 12.38 22.86 -14.18
CA PHE A 16 12.63 21.64 -13.40
C PHE A 16 11.85 20.43 -13.92
N ASN A 17 12.01 20.15 -15.22
CA ASN A 17 11.19 19.24 -16.04
C ASN A 17 11.95 18.00 -16.56
N GLN A 18 13.25 17.87 -16.27
CA GLN A 18 14.03 16.71 -16.65
C GLN A 18 13.83 15.54 -15.67
N TYR A 19 14.07 14.32 -16.15
CA TYR A 19 14.12 13.14 -15.29
C TYR A 19 15.08 13.37 -14.13
N ARG A 20 14.62 13.06 -12.92
CA ARG A 20 15.40 13.32 -11.71
C ARG A 20 15.58 12.08 -10.87
N HIS A 21 16.72 12.07 -10.21
CA HIS A 21 16.96 11.15 -9.13
C HIS A 21 16.10 11.53 -7.93
N VAL A 22 15.40 10.56 -7.36
CA VAL A 22 14.45 10.78 -6.25
C VAL A 22 15.06 10.56 -4.87
N GLN A 23 16.36 10.25 -4.78
CA GLN A 23 17.03 9.88 -3.52
C GLN A 23 16.87 10.93 -2.41
N GLY A 24 16.95 12.23 -2.73
CA GLY A 24 16.71 13.29 -1.74
C GLY A 24 15.27 13.33 -1.22
N ILE A 25 14.30 12.96 -2.06
CA ILE A 25 12.89 12.81 -1.67
C ILE A 25 12.74 11.58 -0.77
N CYS A 26 13.34 10.46 -1.15
CA CYS A 26 13.29 9.22 -0.36
C CYS A 26 13.87 9.41 1.03
N GLN A 27 15.00 10.11 1.18
CA GLN A 27 15.59 10.45 2.48
C GLN A 27 14.64 11.28 3.35
N HIS A 28 13.94 12.25 2.75
CA HIS A 28 12.99 13.08 3.47
C HIS A 28 11.77 12.27 3.93
N LEU A 29 11.29 11.35 3.07
CA LEU A 29 10.19 10.43 3.41
C LEU A 29 10.59 9.47 4.53
N ALA A 30 11.78 8.89 4.50
CA ALA A 30 12.27 8.00 5.56
C ALA A 30 12.26 8.70 6.93
N LYS A 31 12.73 9.97 6.97
CA LYS A 31 12.66 10.80 8.18
C LYS A 31 11.22 11.05 8.63
N MET A 32 10.32 11.41 7.71
CA MET A 32 8.91 11.66 8.01
C MET A 32 8.23 10.41 8.56
N VAL A 33 8.48 9.25 7.96
CA VAL A 33 7.95 7.95 8.42
C VAL A 33 8.46 7.61 9.82
N LYS A 34 9.74 7.88 10.11
CA LYS A 34 10.29 7.71 11.47
C LYS A 34 9.60 8.61 12.48
N GLU A 35 9.37 9.87 12.15
CA GLU A 35 8.75 10.86 13.04
C GLU A 35 7.26 10.57 13.28
N MET A 36 6.52 10.19 12.24
CA MET A 36 5.07 9.97 12.30
C MET A 36 4.69 8.59 12.82
N HIS A 37 5.48 7.57 12.49
CA HIS A 37 5.14 6.17 12.71
C HIS A 37 6.17 5.39 13.52
N GLY A 38 7.33 5.98 13.84
CA GLY A 38 8.39 5.32 14.62
C GLY A 38 9.21 4.29 13.84
N LEU A 39 8.96 4.15 12.53
CA LEU A 39 9.58 3.12 11.70
C LEU A 39 10.89 3.58 11.10
N ASP A 40 11.90 2.72 11.16
CA ASP A 40 13.17 2.89 10.47
C ASP A 40 13.09 2.20 9.11
N ILE A 41 13.24 2.97 8.02
CA ILE A 41 13.21 2.46 6.65
C ILE A 41 14.43 2.98 5.90
N ASP A 42 15.02 2.15 5.04
CA ASP A 42 16.15 2.56 4.20
C ASP A 42 15.62 3.32 2.96
N PRO A 43 15.99 4.60 2.78
CA PRO A 43 15.53 5.39 1.63
C PRO A 43 16.02 4.86 0.28
N LEU A 44 17.01 3.96 0.24
CA LEU A 44 17.55 3.38 -0.98
C LEU A 44 16.85 2.08 -1.38
N THR A 45 16.33 1.31 -0.43
CA THR A 45 15.78 -0.03 -0.70
C THR A 45 14.31 -0.17 -0.38
N ASP A 46 13.78 0.65 0.54
CA ASP A 46 12.43 0.45 1.09
C ASP A 46 11.43 1.51 0.59
N VAL A 47 11.88 2.48 -0.20
CA VAL A 47 11.07 3.59 -0.70
C VAL A 47 11.04 3.62 -2.22
N ALA A 48 9.84 3.61 -2.79
CA ALA A 48 9.59 3.86 -4.21
C ALA A 48 8.60 5.03 -4.37
N ILE A 49 8.86 5.90 -5.35
CA ILE A 49 7.98 7.02 -5.69
C ILE A 49 7.13 6.62 -6.90
N SER A 50 5.81 6.79 -6.79
CA SER A 50 4.84 6.53 -7.86
C SER A 50 4.02 7.77 -8.21
N CYS A 51 3.30 7.73 -9.32
CA CYS A 51 2.30 8.71 -9.73
C CYS A 51 0.97 8.46 -8.99
N GLY A 52 1.02 8.46 -7.65
CA GLY A 52 -0.14 8.29 -6.78
C GLY A 52 -0.36 6.85 -6.30
N GLN A 53 -1.39 6.71 -5.45
CA GLN A 53 -1.59 5.49 -4.67
C GLN A 53 -2.07 4.30 -5.51
N THR A 54 -2.87 4.54 -6.55
CA THR A 54 -3.35 3.48 -7.45
C THR A 54 -2.20 2.79 -8.17
N GLU A 55 -1.23 3.55 -8.68
CA GLU A 55 -0.04 2.98 -9.34
C GLU A 55 0.81 2.20 -8.34
N ALA A 56 1.08 2.76 -7.16
CA ALA A 56 1.85 2.08 -6.14
C ALA A 56 1.21 0.75 -5.73
N PHE A 57 -0.11 0.75 -5.48
CA PHE A 57 -0.84 -0.47 -5.16
C PHE A 57 -0.74 -1.51 -6.28
N ALA A 58 -0.98 -1.10 -7.53
CA ALA A 58 -0.88 -2.01 -8.69
C ALA A 58 0.54 -2.58 -8.82
N ALA A 59 1.57 -1.74 -8.69
CA ALA A 59 2.97 -2.16 -8.72
C ALA A 59 3.31 -3.15 -7.58
N SER A 60 2.84 -2.89 -6.36
CA SER A 60 3.02 -3.80 -5.23
C SER A 60 2.34 -5.15 -5.48
N ILE A 61 1.12 -5.16 -6.01
CA ILE A 61 0.40 -6.40 -6.34
C ILE A 61 1.13 -7.18 -7.44
N PHE A 62 1.50 -6.53 -8.54
CA PHE A 62 2.20 -7.19 -9.64
C PHE A 62 3.62 -7.66 -9.28
N ALA A 63 4.25 -7.04 -8.29
CA ALA A 63 5.55 -7.47 -7.80
C ALA A 63 5.48 -8.65 -6.81
N THR A 64 4.32 -8.93 -6.21
CA THR A 64 4.22 -9.87 -5.06
C THR A 64 3.28 -11.04 -5.25
N ILE A 65 2.27 -10.91 -6.12
CA ILE A 65 1.20 -11.89 -6.32
C ILE A 65 1.50 -12.74 -7.56
N ASP A 66 1.49 -14.05 -7.39
CA ASP A 66 1.59 -15.02 -8.48
C ASP A 66 0.20 -15.59 -8.86
N PRO A 67 0.04 -16.17 -10.06
CA PRO A 67 -1.22 -16.81 -10.44
C PRO A 67 -1.69 -17.88 -9.45
N GLY A 68 -2.93 -17.72 -8.96
CA GLY A 68 -3.55 -18.59 -7.97
C GLY A 68 -3.15 -18.30 -6.52
N ASP A 69 -2.39 -17.24 -6.23
CA ASP A 69 -2.23 -16.73 -4.87
C ASP A 69 -3.54 -16.10 -4.39
N GLU A 70 -3.95 -16.38 -3.16
CA GLU A 70 -5.15 -15.80 -2.57
C GLU A 70 -4.81 -14.45 -1.90
N VAL A 71 -5.64 -13.43 -2.14
CA VAL A 71 -5.51 -12.10 -1.53
C VAL A 71 -6.79 -11.74 -0.81
N ILE A 72 -6.72 -11.54 0.50
CA ILE A 72 -7.87 -11.22 1.33
C ILE A 72 -8.21 -9.73 1.21
N LEU A 73 -9.47 -9.42 0.90
CA LEU A 73 -10.04 -8.08 0.80
C LEU A 73 -11.19 -7.93 1.81
N PHE A 74 -11.27 -6.79 2.50
CA PHE A 74 -12.37 -6.51 3.44
C PHE A 74 -13.50 -5.74 2.76
N ASP A 75 -14.74 -6.19 2.93
CA ASP A 75 -15.89 -5.48 2.35
C ASP A 75 -16.57 -4.55 3.36
N PRO A 76 -16.93 -3.31 2.94
CA PRO A 76 -16.80 -2.78 1.59
C PRO A 76 -15.36 -2.42 1.19
N SER A 77 -14.91 -2.92 0.03
CA SER A 77 -13.57 -2.70 -0.50
C SER A 77 -13.55 -1.62 -1.59
N TYR A 78 -12.39 -1.01 -1.81
CA TYR A 78 -12.17 -0.11 -2.94
C TYR A 78 -12.09 -0.92 -4.24
N GLU A 79 -12.80 -0.50 -5.27
CA GLU A 79 -13.03 -1.27 -6.50
C GLU A 79 -11.73 -1.66 -7.23
N THR A 80 -10.69 -0.85 -7.06
CA THR A 80 -9.38 -1.09 -7.70
C THR A 80 -8.69 -2.34 -7.16
N TYR A 81 -8.95 -2.72 -5.89
CA TYR A 81 -8.22 -3.82 -5.25
C TYR A 81 -8.43 -5.15 -5.94
N GLN A 82 -9.69 -5.53 -6.14
CA GLN A 82 -10.05 -6.76 -6.84
C GLN A 82 -9.51 -6.76 -8.27
N GLY A 83 -9.56 -5.61 -8.96
CA GLY A 83 -9.07 -5.45 -10.32
C GLY A 83 -7.58 -5.78 -10.44
N CYS A 84 -6.73 -5.17 -9.61
CA CYS A 84 -5.28 -5.44 -9.65
C CYS A 84 -4.95 -6.89 -9.25
N VAL A 85 -5.61 -7.44 -8.23
CA VAL A 85 -5.40 -8.84 -7.81
C VAL A 85 -5.73 -9.80 -8.96
N THR A 86 -6.88 -9.61 -9.61
CA THR A 86 -7.31 -10.46 -10.73
C THR A 86 -6.38 -10.31 -11.94
N MET A 87 -5.93 -9.09 -12.24
CA MET A 87 -4.97 -8.84 -13.33
C MET A 87 -3.62 -9.53 -13.08
N ALA A 88 -3.19 -9.68 -11.82
CA ALA A 88 -2.00 -10.44 -11.45
C ALA A 88 -2.19 -11.96 -11.54
N GLY A 89 -3.41 -12.44 -11.82
CA GLY A 89 -3.78 -13.84 -11.77
C GLY A 89 -4.10 -14.35 -10.35
N GLY A 90 -4.12 -13.47 -9.35
CA GLY A 90 -4.49 -13.80 -7.98
C GLY A 90 -5.99 -14.02 -7.81
N VAL A 91 -6.36 -14.64 -6.70
CA VAL A 91 -7.73 -14.97 -6.33
C VAL A 91 -8.17 -14.06 -5.17
N PRO A 92 -9.07 -13.09 -5.39
CA PRO A 92 -9.57 -12.23 -4.32
C PRO A 92 -10.51 -13.01 -3.39
N ILE A 93 -10.21 -12.99 -2.09
CA ILE A 93 -11.00 -13.62 -1.03
C ILE A 93 -11.66 -12.52 -0.20
N HIS A 94 -12.98 -12.39 -0.31
CA HIS A 94 -13.73 -11.33 0.35
C HIS A 94 -14.14 -11.72 1.77
N VAL A 95 -13.82 -10.84 2.74
CA VAL A 95 -14.20 -10.97 4.15
C VAL A 95 -15.11 -9.79 4.51
N PRO A 96 -16.42 -10.02 4.71
CA PRO A 96 -17.36 -8.94 5.01
C PRO A 96 -17.18 -8.43 6.43
N LEU A 97 -17.05 -7.11 6.57
CA LEU A 97 -17.07 -6.42 7.85
C LEU A 97 -18.51 -6.28 8.36
N ASP A 98 -18.67 -6.29 9.68
CA ASP A 98 -19.98 -6.27 10.31
C ASP A 98 -20.50 -4.83 10.50
N PRO A 99 -21.61 -4.45 9.85
CA PRO A 99 -22.25 -3.16 10.10
C PRO A 99 -22.87 -3.10 11.51
N PRO A 100 -23.09 -1.90 12.08
CA PRO A 100 -22.90 -0.57 11.47
C PRO A 100 -21.49 0.00 11.65
N LEU A 101 -20.66 -0.62 12.50
CA LEU A 101 -19.32 -0.14 12.84
C LEU A 101 -18.25 -0.61 11.85
N TRP A 102 -18.62 -1.47 10.90
CA TRP A 102 -17.72 -2.12 9.95
C TRP A 102 -16.56 -2.81 10.69
N SER A 103 -16.89 -3.49 11.78
CA SER A 103 -15.91 -4.21 12.59
C SER A 103 -15.52 -5.53 11.95
N LEU A 104 -14.25 -5.90 12.09
CA LEU A 104 -13.77 -7.20 11.68
C LEU A 104 -14.06 -8.25 12.76
N ASP A 105 -14.80 -9.30 12.43
CA ASP A 105 -14.84 -10.54 13.22
C ASP A 105 -13.55 -11.35 12.97
N PRO A 106 -12.68 -11.52 13.99
CA PRO A 106 -11.43 -12.25 13.82
C PRO A 106 -11.64 -13.70 13.36
N SER A 107 -12.77 -14.32 13.71
CA SER A 107 -13.07 -15.69 13.31
C SER A 107 -13.34 -15.82 11.81
N LYS A 108 -13.97 -14.80 11.19
CA LYS A 108 -14.15 -14.74 9.73
C LYS A 108 -12.82 -14.61 9.01
N LEU A 109 -11.94 -13.75 9.50
CA LEU A 109 -10.59 -13.61 8.95
C LEU A 109 -9.82 -14.94 9.04
N LEU A 110 -9.76 -15.55 10.23
CA LEU A 110 -9.01 -16.79 10.43
C LEU A 110 -9.52 -17.94 9.55
N ARG A 111 -10.83 -18.01 9.29
CA ARG A 111 -11.41 -19.02 8.38
C ARG A 111 -11.13 -18.76 6.90
N SER A 112 -10.85 -17.51 6.53
CA SER A 112 -10.52 -17.14 5.15
C SER A 112 -9.05 -17.35 4.79
N ILE A 113 -8.17 -17.55 5.79
CA ILE A 113 -6.76 -17.82 5.57
C ILE A 113 -6.56 -19.30 5.23
N THR A 114 -5.89 -19.56 4.11
CA THR A 114 -5.51 -20.88 3.63
C THR A 114 -4.00 -20.95 3.36
N GLU A 115 -3.49 -22.12 2.96
CA GLU A 115 -2.10 -22.28 2.51
C GLU A 115 -1.77 -21.46 1.24
N ARG A 116 -2.78 -21.01 0.50
CA ARG A 116 -2.64 -20.17 -0.70
C ARG A 116 -2.71 -18.69 -0.40
N THR A 117 -3.10 -18.30 0.83
CA THR A 117 -3.20 -16.89 1.21
C THR A 117 -1.83 -16.24 1.22
N LYS A 118 -1.62 -15.35 0.24
CA LYS A 118 -0.38 -14.61 0.04
C LYS A 118 -0.41 -13.26 0.71
N ALA A 119 -1.54 -12.57 0.71
CA ALA A 119 -1.63 -11.20 1.22
C ALA A 119 -3.01 -10.89 1.81
N ILE A 120 -3.04 -9.88 2.68
CA ILE A 120 -4.26 -9.28 3.22
C ILE A 120 -4.19 -7.79 2.90
N ILE A 121 -5.23 -7.22 2.29
CA ILE A 121 -5.26 -5.78 2.00
C ILE A 121 -6.03 -5.08 3.11
N LEU A 122 -5.32 -4.26 3.89
CA LEU A 122 -5.90 -3.46 4.95
C LEU A 122 -6.12 -2.03 4.48
N ASN A 123 -7.29 -1.49 4.81
CA ASN A 123 -7.61 -0.07 4.70
C ASN A 123 -8.26 0.38 6.01
N SER A 124 -7.51 1.11 6.84
CA SER A 124 -7.97 1.51 8.17
C SER A 124 -8.69 2.86 8.11
N ILE A 125 -10.02 2.83 8.16
CA ILE A 125 -10.86 4.03 8.17
C ILE A 125 -11.34 4.37 9.59
N PRO A 126 -10.44 4.70 10.54
CA PRO A 126 -10.80 5.71 11.54
C PRO A 126 -10.00 7.02 11.44
N LYS A 127 -8.87 7.04 10.71
CA LYS A 127 -7.97 8.21 10.63
C LYS A 127 -7.49 8.60 9.22
N GLY A 128 -8.06 8.01 8.17
CA GLY A 128 -7.69 8.36 6.78
C GLY A 128 -6.26 7.96 6.40
N GLN A 129 -5.65 7.02 7.12
CA GLN A 129 -4.35 6.45 6.78
C GLN A 129 -4.59 5.08 6.14
N LEU A 130 -4.33 5.01 4.83
CA LEU A 130 -4.36 3.76 4.09
C LEU A 130 -3.08 2.98 4.42
N LEU A 131 -3.18 2.09 5.40
CA LEU A 131 -2.09 1.17 5.72
C LEU A 131 -2.26 -0.10 4.88
N ILE A 132 -1.71 -0.13 3.66
CA ILE A 132 -1.63 -1.37 2.89
C ILE A 132 -0.53 -2.23 3.51
N CYS A 133 -0.90 -3.00 4.53
CA CYS A 133 -0.02 -4.01 5.09
C CYS A 133 -0.14 -5.27 4.23
N LEU A 134 0.72 -5.41 3.22
CA LEU A 134 0.95 -6.70 2.56
C LEU A 134 1.62 -7.64 3.57
N ALA A 135 0.82 -8.30 4.40
CA ALA A 135 1.29 -9.38 5.25
C ALA A 135 1.52 -10.63 4.37
N ILE A 136 2.74 -10.80 3.87
CA ILE A 136 3.13 -11.98 3.11
C ILE A 136 3.27 -13.16 4.07
N LEU A 137 2.31 -14.08 4.07
CA LEU A 137 2.24 -15.19 5.04
C LEU A 137 3.11 -16.43 4.68
N GLY A 138 3.95 -16.37 3.64
CA GLY A 138 4.42 -17.59 2.97
C GLY A 138 5.93 -17.87 2.87
N ARG A 139 6.84 -16.99 3.30
CA ARG A 139 8.29 -17.28 3.35
C ARG A 139 8.90 -16.62 4.58
N SER A 140 10.04 -17.16 5.03
CA SER A 140 10.80 -16.83 6.26
C SER A 140 11.25 -15.36 6.43
N LEU A 141 10.60 -14.44 5.73
CA LEU A 141 10.63 -13.01 5.90
C LEU A 141 9.18 -12.61 6.19
N VAL A 142 8.87 -12.39 7.47
CA VAL A 142 7.93 -11.32 7.83
C VAL A 142 8.65 -10.02 7.45
N SER A 143 8.85 -9.80 6.15
CA SER A 143 9.24 -8.50 5.65
C SER A 143 7.96 -7.70 5.81
N HIS A 144 7.92 -6.87 6.85
CA HIS A 144 6.96 -5.79 6.91
C HIS A 144 7.25 -4.84 5.75
N CYS A 145 6.94 -5.25 4.52
CA CYS A 145 6.70 -4.33 3.42
C CYS A 145 5.35 -3.68 3.70
N CYS A 146 5.29 -2.89 4.78
CA CYS A 146 4.28 -1.88 4.93
C CYS A 146 4.57 -0.86 3.84
N PHE A 147 3.83 -0.94 2.74
CA PHE A 147 3.79 0.17 1.80
C PHE A 147 3.03 1.29 2.51
N TYR A 148 3.79 2.18 3.15
CA TYR A 148 3.25 3.41 3.71
C TYR A 148 2.87 4.33 2.55
N LEU A 149 1.60 4.24 2.18
CA LEU A 149 0.97 5.10 1.20
C LEU A 149 0.42 6.32 1.94
N VAL A 150 1.25 7.37 1.98
CA VAL A 150 0.82 8.71 2.40
C VAL A 150 -0.08 9.33 1.33
#